data_AF-A0A9W7WZ17-F1
#
_entry.id   AF-A0A9W7WZ17-F1
#
_cell.length_a   1.000
_cell.length_b   1.000
_cell.length_c   1.000
_cell.angle_alpha   90.00
_cell.angle_beta   90.00
_cell.angle_gamma   90.00
#
_symmetry.space_group_name_H-M   'P 1'
#
loop_
_entity.id
_entity.type
_entity.pdbx_description
1 polymer ?
#
loop_
_entity_poly.entity_id
_entity_poly.type
_entity_poly.pdbx_seq_one_letter_code
_entity_poly.pdbx_strand_id
1 'polypeptide(L)'
;MSNINMPDATASPLIDNEKYWSRVEKSVLGPILSMEMVLGVLGNGLVLVVKIVCKDHFRCIYWLPFVSLTLSDFFCSILIICGSLLAVLSEGQISPWCEVVSLLKFTFITSSFGSIAVLCVQRFLGIPSKGKGLSVLMAIACLASWCTGTMFGAVPVGYNWIKYDPAEMLCAVFWESSYSDMLVYILCTFSISIFVPLILILFCCILTYVGYGKNCARCDDLSSVTPLLVILYLFCYAPFTASELILLGRLDLSPSPDWLRSLSSVMAYLDCCLNPFIYCTNKDFREAVLILLWNNKKLHHSEPVLTGITKLEI
;
A
#
# COMPACT_ATOMS: atom_id res chain seq x y z
N MET A 1 30.89 -15.00 -69.06
CA MET A 1 29.70 -15.87 -69.22
C MET A 1 29.92 -17.04 -68.25
N SER A 2 29.30 -17.14 -67.08
CA SER A 2 28.01 -16.64 -66.59
C SER A 2 28.11 -16.34 -65.09
N ASN A 3 27.77 -15.11 -64.70
CA ASN A 3 27.45 -14.72 -63.33
C ASN A 3 26.10 -15.31 -62.96
N ILE A 4 26.01 -15.96 -61.80
CA ILE A 4 24.74 -16.23 -61.13
C ILE A 4 24.78 -15.46 -59.81
N ASN A 5 24.11 -14.32 -59.82
CA ASN A 5 23.70 -13.60 -58.62
C ASN A 5 22.53 -14.34 -57.97
N MET A 6 22.56 -14.51 -56.66
CA MET A 6 21.37 -14.65 -55.82
C MET A 6 21.54 -13.81 -54.55
N PRO A 7 20.44 -13.32 -53.97
CA PRO A 7 20.36 -11.96 -53.42
C PRO A 7 20.46 -11.90 -51.89
N ASP A 8 20.83 -10.71 -51.41
CA ASP A 8 20.60 -10.26 -50.03
C ASP A 8 19.11 -10.37 -49.66
N ALA A 9 18.82 -10.96 -48.51
CA ALA A 9 17.54 -10.80 -47.82
C ALA A 9 17.71 -10.92 -46.29
N THR A 10 17.90 -9.76 -45.68
CA THR A 10 17.36 -9.35 -44.38
C THR A 10 17.78 -10.15 -43.14
N ALA A 11 18.80 -9.63 -42.45
CA ALA A 11 18.84 -9.64 -41.00
C ALA A 11 17.52 -9.03 -40.48
N SER A 12 16.69 -9.84 -39.82
CA SER A 12 15.56 -9.34 -39.06
C SER A 12 16.10 -8.60 -37.83
N PRO A 13 15.74 -7.33 -37.59
CA PRO A 13 16.00 -6.73 -36.30
C PRO A 13 15.12 -7.47 -35.29
N LEU A 14 15.75 -8.04 -34.25
CA LEU A 14 15.09 -8.28 -32.98
C LEU A 14 14.65 -6.90 -32.47
N ILE A 15 13.51 -6.42 -32.95
CA ILE A 15 12.76 -5.36 -32.29
C ILE A 15 12.18 -6.06 -31.08
N ASP A 16 12.81 -5.91 -29.93
CA ASP A 16 12.08 -5.92 -28.67
C ASP A 16 10.92 -4.96 -28.90
N ASN A 17 9.71 -5.50 -29.10
CA ASN A 17 8.50 -4.71 -29.07
C ASN A 17 8.37 -4.23 -27.63
N GLU A 18 9.06 -3.14 -27.30
CA GLU A 18 8.77 -2.34 -26.11
C GLU A 18 7.29 -2.05 -26.18
N LYS A 19 6.54 -2.76 -25.32
CA LYS A 19 5.08 -2.79 -25.36
C LYS A 19 4.60 -1.50 -24.70
N TYR A 20 4.64 -0.41 -25.45
CA TYR A 20 4.13 0.88 -25.01
C TYR A 20 2.62 0.78 -24.81
N TRP A 21 2.13 1.41 -23.74
CA TRP A 21 0.69 1.55 -23.49
C TRP A 21 0.01 2.19 -24.70
N SER A 22 -1.01 1.53 -25.21
CA SER A 22 -1.85 2.10 -26.27
C SER A 22 -2.49 3.40 -25.77
N ARG A 23 -2.80 4.31 -26.70
CA ARG A 23 -3.49 5.56 -26.38
C ARG A 23 -4.77 5.35 -25.56
N VAL A 24 -5.45 4.23 -25.80
CA VAL A 24 -6.68 3.84 -25.09
C VAL A 24 -6.37 3.45 -23.64
N GLU A 25 -5.35 2.62 -23.40
CA GLU A 25 -4.96 2.20 -22.05
C GLU A 25 -4.51 3.39 -21.20
N LYS A 26 -3.74 4.32 -21.77
CA LYS A 26 -3.36 5.56 -21.06
C LYS A 26 -4.57 6.42 -20.69
N SER A 27 -5.56 6.51 -21.59
CA SER A 27 -6.79 7.27 -21.35
C SER A 27 -7.66 6.67 -20.25
N VAL A 28 -7.45 5.40 -19.90
CA VAL A 28 -8.17 4.70 -18.82
C VAL A 28 -7.36 4.70 -17.52
N LEU A 29 -6.10 4.29 -17.58
CA LEU A 29 -5.22 4.16 -16.42
C LEU A 29 -4.86 5.51 -15.79
N GLY A 30 -4.60 6.54 -16.61
CA GLY A 30 -4.24 7.87 -16.12
C GLY A 30 -5.28 8.45 -15.14
N PRO A 31 -6.57 8.50 -15.50
CA PRO A 31 -7.63 8.92 -14.59
C PRO A 31 -7.78 8.03 -13.34
N ILE A 32 -7.70 6.71 -13.49
CA ILE A 32 -7.82 5.77 -12.36
C ILE A 32 -6.71 6.03 -11.33
N LEU A 33 -5.45 5.99 -11.77
CA LEU A 33 -4.29 6.22 -10.91
C LEU A 33 -4.28 7.63 -10.30
N SER A 34 -4.77 8.63 -11.04
CA SER A 34 -4.91 10.00 -10.51
C SER A 34 -5.93 10.07 -9.38
N MET A 35 -7.08 9.41 -9.54
CA MET A 35 -8.12 9.36 -8.51
C MET A 35 -7.62 8.60 -7.28
N GLU A 36 -6.96 7.46 -7.47
CA GLU A 36 -6.33 6.69 -6.39
C GLU A 36 -5.30 7.55 -5.64
N MET A 37 -4.37 8.17 -6.34
CA MET A 37 -3.36 9.05 -5.73
C MET A 37 -4.02 10.16 -4.90
N VAL A 38 -5.00 10.88 -5.44
CA VAL A 38 -5.66 11.98 -4.73
C VAL A 38 -6.42 11.49 -3.50
N LEU A 39 -7.21 10.41 -3.64
CA LEU A 39 -7.98 9.86 -2.53
C LEU A 39 -7.08 9.27 -1.44
N GLY A 40 -6.03 8.56 -1.83
CA GLY A 40 -5.07 7.97 -0.91
C GLY A 40 -4.26 9.03 -0.14
N VAL A 41 -3.74 10.05 -0.82
CA VAL A 41 -2.98 11.14 -0.17
C VAL A 41 -3.87 11.96 0.76
N LEU A 42 -5.00 12.46 0.26
CA LEU A 42 -5.88 13.32 1.06
C LEU A 42 -6.57 12.54 2.18
N GLY A 43 -7.05 11.34 1.88
CA GLY A 43 -7.76 10.49 2.84
C GLY A 43 -6.86 10.02 3.96
N ASN A 44 -5.73 9.38 3.66
CA ASN A 44 -4.82 8.91 4.71
C ASN A 44 -4.16 10.08 5.45
N GLY A 45 -3.84 11.17 4.75
CA GLY A 45 -3.35 12.40 5.38
C GLY A 45 -4.35 12.95 6.40
N LEU A 46 -5.64 13.03 6.04
CA LEU A 46 -6.71 13.44 6.96
C LEU A 46 -6.79 12.53 8.18
N VAL A 47 -6.72 11.21 8.00
CA VAL A 47 -6.77 10.23 9.11
C VAL A 47 -5.61 10.45 10.08
N LEU A 48 -4.39 10.65 9.58
CA LEU A 48 -3.21 10.93 10.40
C LEU A 48 -3.36 12.25 11.17
N VAL A 49 -3.83 13.32 10.51
CA VAL A 49 -4.08 14.62 11.14
C VAL A 49 -5.15 14.51 12.24
N VAL A 50 -6.29 13.87 11.96
CA VAL A 50 -7.35 13.62 12.94
C VAL A 50 -6.82 12.83 14.12
N LYS A 51 -5.97 11.83 13.89
CA LYS A 51 -5.36 11.05 14.97
C LYS A 51 -4.46 11.90 15.88
N ILE A 52 -3.71 12.85 15.32
CA ILE A 52 -2.80 13.72 16.09
C ILE A 52 -3.58 14.81 16.82
N VAL A 53 -4.48 15.52 16.11
CA VAL A 53 -5.18 16.70 16.61
C VAL A 53 -6.38 16.33 17.48
N CYS A 54 -7.14 15.30 17.10
CA CYS A 54 -8.37 14.91 17.77
C CYS A 54 -8.24 13.62 18.60
N LYS A 55 -7.03 13.36 19.12
CA LYS A 55 -6.70 12.12 19.86
C LYS A 55 -7.64 11.83 21.06
N ASP A 56 -8.24 12.88 21.63
CA ASP A 56 -9.10 12.81 22.81
C ASP A 56 -10.59 12.71 22.45
N HIS A 57 -10.95 12.89 21.17
CA HIS A 57 -12.33 12.92 20.69
C HIS A 57 -12.86 11.57 20.21
N PHE A 58 -11.98 10.60 19.93
CA PHE A 58 -12.41 9.25 19.57
C PHE A 58 -11.48 8.21 20.20
N ARG A 59 -12.04 7.06 20.56
CA ARG A 59 -11.27 5.95 21.10
C ARG A 59 -10.77 5.06 19.96
N CYS A 60 -9.49 4.74 20.02
CA CYS A 60 -8.90 3.70 19.19
C CYS A 60 -8.00 2.84 20.08
N ILE A 61 -8.51 1.67 20.49
CA ILE A 61 -7.81 0.77 21.42
C ILE A 61 -6.54 0.19 20.78
N TYR A 62 -6.60 -0.17 19.50
CA TYR A 62 -5.50 -0.80 18.75
C TYR A 62 -4.81 0.20 17.81
N TRP A 63 -4.55 1.41 18.30
CA TRP A 63 -4.14 2.53 17.46
C TRP A 63 -2.79 2.36 16.75
N LEU A 64 -1.86 1.57 17.28
CA LEU A 64 -0.51 1.40 16.70
C LEU A 64 -0.53 0.76 15.31
N PRO A 65 -1.10 -0.45 15.12
CA PRO A 65 -1.19 -1.03 13.79
C PRO A 65 -2.09 -0.21 12.85
N PHE A 66 -3.11 0.49 13.36
CA PHE A 66 -3.89 1.42 12.54
C PHE A 66 -3.01 2.55 11.99
N VAL A 67 -2.22 3.22 12.83
CA VAL A 67 -1.32 4.29 12.38
C VAL A 67 -0.24 3.73 11.44
N SER A 68 0.31 2.55 11.73
CA SER A 68 1.28 1.86 10.86
C SER A 68 0.68 1.59 9.48
N LEU A 69 -0.55 1.05 9.42
CA LEU A 69 -1.28 0.82 8.17
C LEU A 69 -1.51 2.14 7.41
N THR A 70 -2.07 3.15 8.07
CA THR A 70 -2.34 4.45 7.43
C THR A 70 -1.07 5.14 6.94
N LEU A 71 0.05 5.01 7.65
CA LEU A 71 1.35 5.52 7.19
C LEU A 71 1.83 4.78 5.95
N SER A 72 1.74 3.45 5.94
CA SER A 72 2.07 2.61 4.78
C SER A 72 1.26 3.04 3.57
N ASP A 73 -0.05 3.18 3.71
CA ASP A 73 -0.96 3.57 2.64
C ASP A 73 -0.70 5.00 2.15
N PHE A 74 -0.46 5.95 3.07
CA PHE A 74 -0.13 7.34 2.72
C PHE A 74 1.15 7.44 1.89
N PHE A 75 2.22 6.77 2.32
CA PHE A 75 3.48 6.76 1.56
C PHE A 75 3.38 5.96 0.28
N CYS A 76 2.59 4.88 0.24
CA CYS A 76 2.26 4.17 -0.99
C CYS A 76 1.59 5.12 -1.99
N SER A 77 0.60 5.91 -1.57
CA SER A 77 -0.07 6.88 -2.44
C SER A 77 0.86 7.99 -2.95
N ILE A 78 1.73 8.52 -2.09
CA ILE A 78 2.66 9.59 -2.47
C ILE A 78 3.78 9.10 -3.39
N LEU A 79 4.36 7.94 -3.10
CA LEU A 79 5.61 7.51 -3.75
C LEU A 79 5.34 6.47 -4.84
N ILE A 80 4.51 5.47 -4.54
CA ILE A 80 4.26 4.35 -5.45
C ILE A 80 3.21 4.73 -6.47
N ILE A 81 1.98 5.08 -6.07
CA ILE A 81 0.90 5.41 -7.01
C ILE A 81 1.26 6.62 -7.87
N CYS A 82 1.86 7.67 -7.28
CA CYS A 82 2.39 8.80 -8.03
C CYS A 82 3.49 8.37 -9.02
N GLY A 83 4.41 7.50 -8.59
CA GLY A 83 5.44 6.93 -9.44
C GLY A 83 4.87 6.13 -10.62
N SER A 84 3.80 5.36 -10.41
CA SER A 84 3.10 4.61 -11.45
C SER A 84 2.37 5.53 -12.43
N LEU A 85 1.69 6.56 -11.91
CA LEU A 85 1.02 7.56 -12.74
C LEU A 85 2.04 8.28 -13.63
N LEU A 86 3.15 8.73 -13.05
CA LEU A 86 4.23 9.34 -13.82
C LEU A 86 4.77 8.37 -14.87
N ALA A 87 5.02 7.11 -14.52
CA ALA A 87 5.50 6.09 -15.45
C ALA A 87 4.56 5.88 -16.65
N VAL A 88 3.25 5.84 -16.42
CA VAL A 88 2.24 5.72 -17.49
C VAL A 88 2.22 6.97 -18.39
N LEU A 89 2.42 8.16 -17.82
CA LEU A 89 2.45 9.42 -18.56
C LEU A 89 3.77 9.65 -19.32
N SER A 90 4.90 9.26 -18.75
CA SER A 90 6.24 9.43 -19.29
C SER A 90 6.79 8.21 -20.02
N GLU A 91 5.99 7.15 -20.17
CA GLU A 91 6.36 5.91 -20.87
C GLU A 91 7.52 5.12 -20.24
N GLY A 92 7.68 5.20 -18.91
CA GLY A 92 8.72 4.46 -18.21
C GLY A 92 9.19 5.10 -16.91
N GLN A 93 10.08 4.39 -16.20
CA GLN A 93 10.77 4.88 -15.01
C GLN A 93 12.29 4.79 -15.21
N ILE A 94 13.01 5.79 -14.73
CA ILE A 94 14.47 5.89 -14.86
C ILE A 94 15.17 5.60 -13.53
N SER A 95 16.37 5.05 -13.61
CA SER A 95 17.29 4.91 -12.46
C SER A 95 17.75 6.29 -11.97
N PRO A 96 17.91 6.53 -10.65
CA PRO A 96 17.80 5.58 -9.53
C PRO A 96 16.39 5.44 -8.95
N TRP A 97 15.40 6.18 -9.49
CA TRP A 97 14.04 6.18 -8.95
C TRP A 97 13.36 4.82 -9.11
N CYS A 98 13.61 4.14 -10.22
CA CYS A 98 13.17 2.78 -10.51
C CYS A 98 13.49 1.79 -9.38
N GLU A 99 14.72 1.81 -8.87
CA GLU A 99 15.21 0.95 -7.81
C GLU A 99 14.57 1.32 -6.47
N VAL A 100 14.46 2.63 -6.20
CA VAL A 100 13.83 3.15 -4.99
C VAL A 100 12.36 2.75 -4.90
N VAL A 101 11.57 2.95 -5.96
CA VAL A 101 10.15 2.58 -5.94
C VAL A 101 9.94 1.07 -5.84
N SER A 102 10.81 0.28 -6.47
CA SER A 102 10.74 -1.18 -6.36
C SER A 102 10.98 -1.65 -4.92
N LEU A 103 12.02 -1.13 -4.25
CA LEU A 103 12.29 -1.41 -2.84
C LEU A 103 11.14 -0.96 -1.94
N LEU A 104 10.64 0.26 -2.14
CA LEU A 104 9.56 0.81 -1.34
C LEU A 104 8.25 0.04 -1.55
N LYS A 105 7.98 -0.49 -2.75
CA LYS A 105 6.84 -1.38 -3.03
C LYS A 105 6.85 -2.58 -2.08
N PHE A 106 7.97 -3.29 -1.97
CA PHE A 106 8.11 -4.41 -1.03
C PHE A 106 7.94 -3.97 0.43
N THR A 107 8.49 -2.81 0.78
CA THR A 107 8.38 -2.25 2.12
C THR A 107 6.93 -2.00 2.51
N PHE A 108 6.18 -1.25 1.69
CA PHE A 108 4.80 -0.87 1.99
C PHE A 108 3.83 -2.04 1.94
N ILE A 109 3.95 -2.95 0.97
CA ILE A 109 3.12 -4.16 0.92
C ILE A 109 3.33 -4.98 2.21
N THR A 110 4.58 -5.23 2.59
CA THR A 110 4.89 -6.04 3.78
C THR A 110 4.44 -5.34 5.06
N SER A 111 4.62 -4.02 5.18
CA SER A 111 4.14 -3.28 6.34
C SER A 111 2.61 -3.25 6.44
N SER A 112 1.89 -3.15 5.33
CA SER A 112 0.41 -3.20 5.32
C SER A 112 -0.10 -4.59 5.74
N PHE A 113 0.40 -5.68 5.13
CA PHE A 113 0.08 -7.06 5.54
C PHE A 113 0.37 -7.29 7.03
N GLY A 114 1.56 -6.89 7.49
CA GLY A 114 1.97 -7.04 8.88
C GLY A 114 1.10 -6.23 9.85
N SER A 115 0.74 -4.99 9.48
CA SER A 115 -0.10 -4.12 10.33
C SER A 115 -1.50 -4.70 10.51
N ILE A 116 -2.10 -5.24 9.45
CA ILE A 116 -3.41 -5.91 9.53
C ILE A 116 -3.31 -7.20 10.34
N ALA A 117 -2.25 -8.00 10.16
CA ALA A 117 -2.05 -9.21 10.96
C ALA A 117 -1.91 -8.89 12.46
N VAL A 118 -1.10 -7.89 12.82
CA VAL A 118 -0.96 -7.42 14.21
C VAL A 118 -2.31 -6.93 14.74
N LEU A 119 -3.07 -6.16 13.96
CA LEU A 119 -4.40 -5.68 14.34
C LEU A 119 -5.37 -6.84 14.62
N CYS A 120 -5.39 -7.87 13.77
CA CYS A 120 -6.22 -9.06 13.95
C CYS A 120 -5.83 -9.84 15.22
N VAL A 121 -4.53 -10.02 15.47
CA VAL A 121 -4.01 -10.69 16.67
C VAL A 121 -4.38 -9.91 17.94
N GLN A 122 -4.20 -8.59 17.93
CA GLN A 122 -4.55 -7.74 19.07
C GLN A 122 -6.05 -7.80 19.39
N ARG A 123 -6.90 -7.80 18.37
CA ARG A 123 -8.36 -7.95 18.53
C ARG A 123 -8.73 -9.31 19.07
N PHE A 124 -8.18 -10.37 18.50
CA PHE A 124 -8.45 -11.74 18.92
C PHE A 124 -8.07 -11.96 20.39
N LEU A 125 -6.88 -11.49 20.81
CA LEU A 125 -6.37 -11.63 22.17
C LEU A 125 -6.89 -10.56 23.15
N GLY A 126 -7.60 -9.54 22.67
CA GLY A 126 -8.07 -8.41 23.49
C GLY A 126 -6.94 -7.57 24.10
N ILE A 127 -5.80 -7.48 23.41
CA ILE A 127 -4.57 -6.84 23.91
C ILE A 127 -4.51 -5.38 23.43
N PRO A 128 -4.80 -4.37 24.29
CA PRO A 128 -4.87 -2.98 23.87
C PRO A 128 -3.49 -2.40 23.53
N SER A 129 -3.40 -1.39 22.67
CA SER A 129 -2.15 -0.64 22.45
C SER A 129 -1.86 0.40 23.56
N LYS A 130 -2.35 0.15 24.79
CA LYS A 130 -2.21 1.04 25.94
C LYS A 130 -1.33 0.39 27.01
N GLY A 131 -0.45 1.18 27.61
CA GLY A 131 0.54 0.72 28.60
C GLY A 131 1.94 0.65 27.99
N LYS A 132 2.96 1.06 28.77
CA LYS A 132 4.32 1.30 28.27
C LYS A 132 4.94 0.07 27.60
N GLY A 133 4.91 -1.09 28.24
CA GLY A 133 5.51 -2.32 27.69
C GLY A 133 4.75 -2.87 26.48
N LEU A 134 3.42 -2.85 26.54
CA LEU A 134 2.58 -3.42 25.49
C LEU A 134 2.53 -2.54 24.23
N SER A 135 2.53 -1.22 24.40
CA SER A 135 2.69 -0.28 23.29
C SER A 135 4.05 -0.44 22.61
N VAL A 136 5.13 -0.64 23.37
CA VAL A 136 6.46 -0.94 22.80
C VAL A 136 6.46 -2.26 22.03
N LEU A 137 5.86 -3.32 22.57
CA LEU A 137 5.76 -4.61 21.88
C LEU A 137 5.02 -4.49 20.54
N MET A 138 3.89 -3.78 20.51
CA MET A 138 3.13 -3.57 19.28
C MET A 138 3.87 -2.68 18.27
N ALA A 139 4.60 -1.67 18.74
CA ALA A 139 5.45 -0.85 17.89
C ALA A 139 6.59 -1.67 17.27
N ILE A 140 7.22 -2.56 18.04
CA ILE A 140 8.23 -3.50 17.54
C ILE A 140 7.62 -4.46 16.53
N ALA A 141 6.44 -5.01 16.79
CA ALA A 141 5.77 -5.92 15.85
C ALA A 141 5.44 -5.25 14.52
N CYS A 142 4.96 -4.00 14.54
CA CYS A 142 4.75 -3.22 13.32
C CYS A 142 6.10 -2.92 12.65
N LEU A 143 7.08 -2.39 13.38
CA LEU A 143 8.40 -2.05 12.83
C LEU A 143 9.10 -3.26 12.20
N ALA A 144 8.91 -4.46 12.77
CA ALA A 144 9.45 -5.70 12.21
C ALA A 144 8.91 -5.97 10.79
N SER A 145 7.64 -5.67 10.49
CA SER A 145 7.11 -5.84 9.13
C SER A 145 7.68 -4.81 8.16
N TRP A 146 7.85 -3.56 8.59
CA TRP A 146 8.55 -2.53 7.82
C TRP A 146 9.99 -2.93 7.48
N CYS A 147 10.76 -3.36 8.49
CA CYS A 147 12.13 -3.82 8.30
C CYS A 147 12.19 -5.04 7.39
N THR A 148 11.29 -6.01 7.58
CA THR A 148 11.24 -7.21 6.73
C THR A 148 11.03 -6.85 5.26
N GLY A 149 10.06 -5.98 4.96
CA GLY A 149 9.82 -5.53 3.59
C GLY A 149 11.00 -4.74 3.01
N THR A 150 11.66 -3.92 3.82
CA THR A 150 12.88 -3.19 3.42
C THR A 150 14.02 -4.15 3.09
N MET A 151 14.22 -5.19 3.92
CA MET A 151 15.27 -6.19 3.72
C MET A 151 15.05 -6.99 2.44
N PHE A 152 13.83 -7.48 2.20
CA PHE A 152 13.53 -8.19 0.95
C PHE A 152 13.60 -7.26 -0.26
N GLY A 153 13.09 -6.03 -0.16
CA GLY A 153 13.16 -5.05 -1.25
C GLY A 153 14.58 -4.61 -1.60
N ALA A 154 15.53 -4.66 -0.66
CA ALA A 154 16.93 -4.33 -0.92
C ALA A 154 17.68 -5.41 -1.71
N VAL A 155 17.24 -6.67 -1.66
CA VAL A 155 17.91 -7.77 -2.36
C VAL A 155 17.89 -7.55 -3.89
N PRO A 156 16.74 -7.35 -4.56
CA PRO A 156 16.73 -7.08 -6.00
C PRO A 156 17.55 -5.85 -6.41
N VAL A 157 17.62 -4.82 -5.55
CA VAL A 157 18.46 -3.63 -5.79
C VAL A 157 19.94 -4.01 -5.78
N GLY A 158 20.40 -4.71 -4.74
CA GLY A 158 21.80 -5.09 -4.59
C GLY A 158 22.31 -6.04 -5.69
N TYR A 159 21.43 -6.90 -6.21
CA TYR A 159 21.75 -7.81 -7.30
C TYR A 159 21.46 -7.26 -8.71
N ASN A 160 20.99 -6.02 -8.83
CA ASN A 160 20.59 -5.38 -10.10
C ASN A 160 19.56 -6.20 -10.88
N TRP A 161 18.56 -6.74 -10.17
CA TRP A 161 17.46 -7.52 -10.75
C TRP A 161 16.25 -6.65 -11.11
N ILE A 162 16.38 -5.33 -11.12
CA ILE A 162 15.23 -4.44 -11.29
C ILE A 162 15.16 -3.97 -12.73
N LYS A 163 14.00 -4.12 -13.36
CA LYS A 163 13.68 -3.55 -14.66
C LYS A 163 12.29 -2.94 -14.64
N TYR A 164 12.06 -1.95 -15.51
CA TYR A 164 10.73 -1.40 -15.69
C TYR A 164 9.80 -2.45 -16.30
N ASP A 165 8.64 -2.65 -15.68
CA ASP A 165 7.62 -3.56 -16.17
C ASP A 165 6.34 -2.78 -16.50
N PRO A 166 6.00 -2.66 -17.81
CA PRO A 166 4.82 -1.93 -18.24
C PRO A 166 3.54 -2.44 -17.57
N ALA A 167 3.37 -3.75 -17.36
CA ALA A 167 2.12 -4.28 -16.82
C ALA A 167 1.95 -4.01 -15.32
N GLU A 168 3.03 -3.92 -14.55
CA GLU A 168 2.93 -3.45 -13.16
C GLU A 168 2.90 -1.93 -13.04
N MET A 169 3.05 -1.21 -14.17
CA MET A 169 3.16 0.25 -14.23
C MET A 169 4.31 0.80 -13.38
N LEU A 170 5.28 -0.05 -13.05
CA LEU A 170 6.37 0.20 -12.11
C LEU A 170 7.58 -0.68 -12.41
N CYS A 171 8.72 -0.34 -11.82
CA CYS A 171 9.86 -1.23 -11.78
C CYS A 171 9.63 -2.47 -10.89
N ALA A 172 9.86 -3.64 -11.49
CA ALA A 172 9.66 -4.95 -10.88
C ALA A 172 10.94 -5.79 -10.96
N VAL A 173 10.91 -6.93 -10.27
CA VAL A 173 12.02 -7.89 -10.28
C VAL A 173 11.99 -8.65 -11.61
N PHE A 174 13.13 -8.72 -12.28
CA PHE A 174 13.33 -9.35 -13.57
C PHE A 174 13.98 -10.72 -13.41
N TRP A 175 13.42 -11.72 -14.10
CA TRP A 175 13.56 -13.13 -13.73
C TRP A 175 14.61 -13.94 -14.51
N GLU A 176 15.49 -13.30 -15.28
CA GLU A 176 16.37 -14.02 -16.21
C GLU A 176 17.81 -14.30 -15.71
N SER A 177 18.26 -13.71 -14.61
CA SER A 177 19.71 -13.69 -14.27
C SER A 177 20.24 -14.82 -13.38
N SER A 178 19.40 -15.66 -12.75
CA SER A 178 19.80 -16.93 -12.10
C SER A 178 18.56 -17.63 -11.53
N TYR A 179 18.12 -18.74 -12.14
CA TYR A 179 16.86 -19.41 -11.75
C TYR A 179 16.85 -19.86 -10.28
N SER A 180 17.96 -20.43 -9.78
CA SER A 180 17.99 -20.96 -8.40
C SER A 180 17.90 -19.86 -7.35
N ASP A 181 18.65 -18.77 -7.53
CA ASP A 181 18.72 -17.69 -6.55
C ASP A 181 17.41 -16.92 -6.50
N MET A 182 16.80 -16.69 -7.67
CA MET A 182 15.49 -16.06 -7.79
C MET A 182 14.40 -16.92 -7.19
N LEU A 183 14.36 -18.22 -7.48
CA LEU A 183 13.35 -19.11 -6.90
C LEU A 183 13.41 -19.12 -5.38
N VAL A 184 14.61 -19.21 -4.80
CA VAL A 184 14.81 -19.15 -3.34
C VAL A 184 14.34 -17.80 -2.80
N TYR A 185 14.73 -16.69 -3.44
CA TYR A 185 14.31 -15.35 -3.05
C TYR A 185 12.78 -15.20 -3.06
N ILE A 186 12.12 -15.61 -4.14
CA ILE A 186 10.66 -15.59 -4.30
C ILE A 186 10.01 -16.37 -3.16
N LEU A 187 10.38 -17.65 -2.99
CA LEU A 187 9.79 -18.52 -1.99
C LEU A 187 9.94 -17.95 -0.57
N CYS A 188 11.13 -17.43 -0.22
CA CYS A 188 11.35 -16.79 1.07
C CYS A 188 10.50 -15.52 1.24
N THR A 189 10.49 -14.65 0.23
CA THR A 189 9.77 -13.37 0.27
C THR A 189 8.27 -13.59 0.42
N PHE A 190 7.67 -14.47 -0.40
CA PHE A 190 6.24 -14.79 -0.32
C PHE A 190 5.86 -15.50 0.97
N SER A 191 6.67 -16.48 1.40
CA SER A 191 6.42 -17.22 2.64
C SER A 191 6.38 -16.30 3.86
N ILE A 192 7.39 -15.44 4.00
CA ILE A 192 7.55 -14.62 5.19
C ILE A 192 6.66 -13.38 5.14
N SER A 193 6.57 -12.70 3.99
CA SER A 193 5.94 -11.39 3.89
C SER A 193 4.44 -11.44 3.59
N ILE A 194 3.94 -12.55 3.03
CA ILE A 194 2.54 -12.68 2.59
C ILE A 194 1.86 -13.88 3.25
N PHE A 195 2.39 -15.09 3.10
CA PHE A 195 1.70 -16.29 3.60
C PHE A 195 1.58 -16.32 5.12
N VAL A 196 2.64 -16.01 5.86
CA VAL A 196 2.59 -15.97 7.34
C VAL A 196 1.58 -14.93 7.84
N PRO A 197 1.62 -13.64 7.43
CA PRO A 197 0.59 -12.66 7.79
C PRO A 197 -0.82 -13.09 7.37
N LEU A 198 -1.00 -13.63 6.16
CA LEU A 198 -2.30 -14.07 5.66
C LEU A 198 -2.89 -15.19 6.52
N ILE A 199 -2.10 -16.20 6.87
CA ILE A 199 -2.52 -17.29 7.76
C ILE A 199 -2.95 -16.72 9.12
N LEU A 200 -2.17 -15.79 9.68
CA LEU A 200 -2.52 -15.15 10.96
C LEU A 200 -3.82 -14.36 10.88
N ILE A 201 -4.02 -13.59 9.80
CA ILE A 201 -5.25 -12.83 9.54
C ILE A 201 -6.44 -13.79 9.48
N LEU A 202 -6.39 -14.80 8.61
CA LEU A 202 -7.47 -15.76 8.42
C LEU A 202 -7.77 -16.52 9.72
N PHE A 203 -6.74 -17.03 10.40
CA PHE A 203 -6.89 -17.73 11.67
C PHE A 203 -7.56 -16.87 12.74
N CYS A 204 -7.05 -15.65 12.96
CA CYS A 204 -7.62 -14.74 13.96
C CYS A 204 -9.05 -14.32 13.60
N CYS A 205 -9.34 -14.05 12.33
CA CYS A 205 -10.67 -13.67 11.87
C CYS A 205 -11.67 -14.82 12.04
N ILE A 206 -11.31 -16.04 11.65
CA ILE A 206 -12.17 -17.23 11.81
C ILE A 206 -12.44 -17.49 13.28
N LEU A 207 -11.42 -17.53 14.14
CA LEU A 207 -11.61 -17.78 15.57
C LEU A 207 -12.43 -16.68 16.26
N THR A 208 -12.24 -15.42 15.86
CA THR A 208 -13.05 -14.30 16.37
C THR A 208 -14.50 -14.43 15.93
N TYR A 209 -14.75 -14.80 14.67
CA TYR A 209 -16.10 -15.01 14.12
C TYR A 209 -16.84 -16.16 14.80
N VAL A 210 -16.14 -17.27 15.10
CA VAL A 210 -16.69 -18.42 15.83
C VAL A 210 -16.92 -18.12 17.32
N GLY A 211 -16.43 -16.98 17.83
CA GLY A 211 -16.67 -16.53 19.20
C GLY A 211 -15.58 -16.93 20.21
N TYR A 212 -14.44 -17.44 19.75
CA TYR A 212 -13.27 -17.69 20.60
C TYR A 212 -12.46 -16.43 20.90
N GLY A 213 -12.71 -15.33 20.19
CA GLY A 213 -12.04 -14.06 20.43
C GLY A 213 -12.47 -13.42 21.75
N LYS A 214 -11.53 -12.72 22.40
CA LYS A 214 -11.87 -11.91 23.59
C LYS A 214 -12.70 -10.70 23.16
N ASN A 215 -13.95 -10.67 23.61
CA ASN A 215 -14.89 -9.55 23.39
C ASN A 215 -14.41 -8.28 24.11
N CYS A 216 -13.45 -7.55 23.54
CA CYS A 216 -12.95 -6.28 24.09
C CYS A 216 -13.31 -5.04 23.25
N ALA A 217 -13.99 -5.20 22.11
CA ALA A 217 -14.46 -4.07 21.30
C ALA A 217 -15.90 -3.72 21.67
N ARG A 218 -16.07 -2.68 22.50
CA ARG A 218 -17.37 -1.99 22.64
C ARG A 218 -17.70 -1.35 21.27
N CYS A 219 -18.97 -1.36 20.87
CA CYS A 219 -19.46 -0.97 19.53
C CYS A 219 -18.90 0.37 19.00
N ASP A 220 -18.52 1.29 19.89
CA ASP A 220 -18.14 2.66 19.54
C ASP A 220 -16.65 2.83 19.19
N ASP A 221 -15.76 1.88 19.53
CA ASP A 221 -14.31 2.01 19.26
C ASP A 221 -13.99 1.96 17.75
N LEU A 222 -13.07 2.82 17.27
CA LEU A 222 -12.70 2.86 15.84
C LEU A 222 -12.26 1.50 15.31
N SER A 223 -11.71 0.64 16.15
CA SER A 223 -11.31 -0.69 15.72
C SER A 223 -12.48 -1.57 15.26
N SER A 224 -13.74 -1.24 15.57
CA SER A 224 -14.91 -1.99 15.08
C SER A 224 -14.94 -2.14 13.56
N VAL A 225 -14.24 -1.26 12.82
CA VAL A 225 -14.13 -1.31 11.35
C VAL A 225 -13.13 -2.37 10.83
N THR A 226 -12.34 -3.03 11.69
CA THR A 226 -11.32 -4.00 11.28
C THR A 226 -11.85 -5.12 10.38
N PRO A 227 -13.03 -5.74 10.60
CA PRO A 227 -13.54 -6.76 9.69
C PRO A 227 -13.74 -6.23 8.26
N LEU A 228 -14.20 -4.99 8.11
CA LEU A 228 -14.35 -4.34 6.80
C LEU A 228 -12.98 -4.12 6.14
N LEU A 229 -11.98 -3.66 6.91
CA LEU A 229 -10.61 -3.54 6.42
C LEU A 229 -10.07 -4.87 5.90
N VAL A 230 -10.22 -5.96 6.68
CA VAL A 230 -9.72 -7.27 6.29
C VAL A 230 -10.43 -7.77 5.03
N ILE A 231 -11.76 -7.64 4.95
CA ILE A 231 -12.52 -8.08 3.77
C ILE A 231 -12.09 -7.31 2.53
N LEU A 232 -11.99 -5.99 2.61
CA LEU A 232 -11.55 -5.15 1.50
C LEU A 232 -10.12 -5.54 1.09
N TYR A 233 -9.22 -5.69 2.05
CA TYR A 233 -7.83 -6.03 1.81
C TYR A 233 -7.68 -7.38 1.08
N LEU A 234 -8.37 -8.42 1.56
CA LEU A 234 -8.37 -9.73 0.91
C LEU A 234 -8.94 -9.67 -0.50
N PHE A 235 -9.96 -8.86 -0.73
CA PHE A 235 -10.55 -8.66 -2.06
C PHE A 235 -9.58 -7.95 -3.01
N CYS A 236 -8.95 -6.85 -2.57
CA CYS A 236 -8.00 -6.08 -3.35
C CYS A 236 -6.70 -6.84 -3.66
N TYR A 237 -6.20 -7.65 -2.73
CA TYR A 237 -4.98 -8.44 -2.92
C TYR A 237 -5.23 -9.83 -3.53
N ALA A 238 -6.48 -10.21 -3.81
CA ALA A 238 -6.78 -11.49 -4.45
C ALA A 238 -6.14 -11.65 -5.85
N PRO A 239 -6.21 -10.65 -6.77
CA PRO A 239 -5.55 -10.76 -8.08
C PRO A 239 -4.03 -10.89 -7.95
N PHE A 240 -3.43 -10.14 -7.02
CA PHE A 240 -2.00 -10.22 -6.73
C PHE A 240 -1.62 -11.64 -6.25
N THR A 241 -2.35 -12.17 -5.28
CA THR A 241 -2.11 -13.54 -4.79
C THR A 241 -2.26 -14.58 -5.91
N ALA A 242 -3.26 -14.42 -6.81
CA ALA A 242 -3.43 -15.29 -7.96
C ALA A 242 -2.27 -15.19 -8.95
N SER A 243 -1.78 -13.97 -9.24
CA SER A 243 -0.60 -13.74 -10.10
C SER A 243 0.62 -14.50 -9.59
N GLU A 244 0.87 -14.43 -8.28
CA GLU A 244 2.04 -15.03 -7.66
C GLU A 244 1.94 -16.56 -7.55
N LEU A 245 0.74 -17.08 -7.30
CA LEU A 245 0.50 -18.52 -7.35
C LEU A 245 0.69 -19.08 -8.78
N ILE A 246 0.32 -18.32 -9.81
CA ILE A 246 0.59 -18.69 -11.21
C ILE A 246 2.09 -18.70 -11.47
N LEU A 247 2.82 -17.66 -11.05
CA LEU A 247 4.28 -17.59 -11.17
C LEU A 247 4.96 -18.81 -10.51
N LEU A 248 4.60 -19.10 -9.26
CA LEU A 248 5.14 -20.23 -8.50
C LEU A 248 4.75 -21.60 -9.07
N GLY A 249 3.58 -21.69 -9.70
CA GLY A 249 3.10 -22.92 -10.33
C GLY A 249 3.78 -23.26 -11.65
N ARG A 250 4.48 -22.29 -12.28
CA ARG A 250 5.16 -22.49 -13.56
C ARG A 250 6.63 -22.85 -13.35
N LEU A 251 7.04 -23.99 -13.93
CA LEU A 251 8.41 -24.50 -13.83
C LEU A 251 9.45 -23.56 -14.42
N ASP A 252 9.06 -22.74 -15.41
CA ASP A 252 9.94 -21.78 -16.07
C ASP A 252 9.97 -20.40 -15.39
N LEU A 253 9.22 -20.21 -14.28
CA LEU A 253 9.02 -18.91 -13.63
C LEU A 253 8.56 -17.81 -14.61
N SER A 254 7.85 -18.19 -15.68
CA SER A 254 7.30 -17.20 -16.60
C SER A 254 6.28 -16.33 -15.87
N PRO A 255 6.31 -15.00 -16.10
CA PRO A 255 5.41 -14.08 -15.42
C PRO A 255 3.95 -14.40 -15.76
N SER A 256 3.06 -14.07 -14.82
CA SER A 256 1.62 -14.19 -15.05
C SER A 256 1.16 -13.23 -16.17
N PRO A 257 -0.03 -13.44 -16.76
CA PRO A 257 -0.51 -12.62 -17.87
C PRO A 257 -0.55 -11.12 -17.54
N ASP A 258 -0.13 -10.27 -18.48
CA ASP A 258 -0.02 -8.81 -18.28
C ASP A 258 -1.30 -8.19 -17.68
N TRP A 259 -2.48 -8.55 -18.19
CA TRP A 259 -3.75 -8.01 -17.69
C TRP A 259 -3.98 -8.30 -16.21
N LEU A 260 -3.52 -9.47 -15.73
CA LEU A 260 -3.66 -9.87 -14.33
C LEU A 260 -2.70 -9.08 -13.45
N ARG A 261 -1.48 -8.80 -13.93
CA ARG A 261 -0.47 -8.00 -13.22
C ARG A 261 -0.87 -6.52 -13.15
N SER A 262 -1.42 -5.99 -14.23
CA SER A 262 -2.04 -4.65 -14.27
C SER A 262 -3.21 -4.56 -13.29
N LEU A 263 -4.12 -5.54 -13.33
CA LEU A 263 -5.26 -5.59 -12.41
C LEU A 263 -4.81 -5.69 -10.95
N SER A 264 -3.77 -6.50 -10.68
CA SER A 264 -3.20 -6.66 -9.34
C SER A 264 -2.66 -5.34 -8.80
N SER A 265 -1.97 -4.58 -9.64
CA SER A 265 -1.40 -3.28 -9.27
C SER A 265 -2.49 -2.25 -8.98
N VAL A 266 -3.48 -2.10 -9.88
CA VAL A 266 -4.62 -1.19 -9.68
C VAL A 266 -5.41 -1.56 -8.41
N MET A 267 -5.72 -2.85 -8.22
CA MET A 267 -6.49 -3.29 -7.05
C MET A 267 -5.72 -3.11 -5.74
N ALA A 268 -4.40 -3.30 -5.73
CA ALA A 268 -3.55 -3.03 -4.58
C ALA A 268 -3.49 -1.53 -4.25
N TYR A 269 -3.45 -0.65 -5.26
CA TYR A 269 -3.52 0.80 -5.04
C TYR A 269 -4.88 1.24 -4.51
N LEU A 270 -5.95 0.65 -5.03
CA LEU A 270 -7.32 0.91 -4.58
C LEU A 270 -7.49 0.62 -3.09
N ASP A 271 -6.86 -0.43 -2.55
CA ASP A 271 -6.87 -0.75 -1.11
C ASP A 271 -6.41 0.44 -0.25
N CYS A 272 -5.26 1.02 -0.59
CA CYS A 272 -4.71 2.18 0.12
C CYS A 272 -5.66 3.38 0.14
N CYS A 273 -6.50 3.52 -0.89
CA CYS A 273 -7.38 4.67 -1.08
C CYS A 273 -8.73 4.50 -0.37
N LEU A 274 -9.17 3.27 -0.17
CA LEU A 274 -10.50 2.95 0.37
C LEU A 274 -10.51 2.85 1.91
N ASN A 275 -9.36 2.66 2.55
CA ASN A 275 -9.24 2.59 4.02
C ASN A 275 -9.83 3.82 4.76
N PRO A 276 -9.57 5.07 4.34
CA PRO A 276 -10.20 6.25 4.95
C PRO A 276 -11.74 6.24 4.89
N PHE A 277 -12.33 5.71 3.82
CA PHE A 277 -13.78 5.60 3.69
C PHE A 277 -14.36 4.58 4.66
N ILE A 278 -13.63 3.48 4.90
CA ILE A 278 -13.99 2.51 5.93
C ILE A 278 -13.96 3.16 7.32
N TYR A 279 -12.97 4.00 7.63
CA TYR A 279 -12.92 4.71 8.92
C TYR A 279 -14.11 5.66 9.10
N CYS A 280 -14.57 6.30 8.03
CA CYS A 280 -15.77 7.13 8.04
C CYS A 280 -17.06 6.35 8.35
N THR A 281 -17.06 5.01 8.37
CA THR A 281 -18.22 4.23 8.86
C THR A 281 -18.38 4.36 10.38
N ASN A 282 -17.30 4.60 11.12
CA ASN A 282 -17.32 4.82 12.56
C ASN A 282 -17.82 6.25 12.90
N LYS A 283 -18.78 6.33 13.82
CA LYS A 283 -19.42 7.60 14.20
C LYS A 283 -18.45 8.57 14.87
N ASP A 284 -17.66 8.11 15.83
CA ASP A 284 -16.73 8.94 16.60
C ASP A 284 -15.64 9.53 15.70
N PHE A 285 -15.18 8.75 14.71
CA PHE A 285 -14.23 9.25 13.72
C PHE A 285 -14.83 10.35 12.85
N ARG A 286 -16.08 10.20 12.37
CA ARG A 286 -16.77 11.28 11.62
C ARG A 286 -16.92 12.53 12.46
N GLU A 287 -17.27 12.39 13.74
CA GLU A 287 -17.41 13.52 14.66
C GLU A 287 -16.07 14.24 14.87
N ALA A 288 -14.98 13.50 15.04
CA ALA A 288 -13.63 14.05 15.12
C ALA A 288 -13.23 14.81 13.85
N VAL A 289 -13.55 14.29 12.66
CA VAL A 289 -13.34 14.99 11.38
C VAL A 289 -14.12 16.31 11.34
N LEU A 290 -15.40 16.30 11.75
CA LEU A 290 -16.23 17.51 11.77
C LEU A 290 -15.68 18.56 12.75
N ILE A 291 -15.23 18.15 13.93
CA ILE A 291 -14.59 19.04 14.92
C ILE A 291 -13.33 19.68 14.32
N LEU A 292 -12.47 18.89 13.67
CA LEU A 292 -11.25 19.39 13.01
C LEU A 292 -11.59 20.44 11.94
N LEU A 293 -12.56 20.15 11.07
CA LEU A 293 -12.99 21.06 10.00
C LEU A 293 -13.63 22.34 10.56
N TRP A 294 -14.41 22.25 11.63
CA TRP A 294 -15.09 23.40 12.23
C TRP A 294 -14.15 24.31 13.02
N ASN A 295 -13.20 23.74 13.77
CA ASN A 295 -12.21 24.50 14.51
C ASN A 295 -11.26 25.27 13.58
N ASN A 296 -10.87 24.67 12.45
CA ASN A 296 -10.10 25.38 11.42
C ASN A 296 -10.87 26.57 10.82
N LYS A 297 -12.19 26.45 10.62
CA LYS A 297 -13.02 27.57 10.16
C LYS A 297 -13.11 28.70 11.20
N LYS A 298 -13.17 28.37 12.49
CA LYS A 298 -13.25 29.37 13.57
C LYS A 298 -11.94 30.15 13.73
N LEU A 299 -10.80 29.50 13.51
CA LEU A 299 -9.48 30.16 13.47
C LEU A 299 -9.38 31.14 12.29
N HIS A 300 -9.92 30.78 11.12
CA HIS A 300 -9.88 31.63 9.92
C HIS A 300 -10.89 32.80 9.92
N HIS A 301 -11.88 32.78 10.82
CA HIS A 301 -12.89 33.85 10.98
C HIS A 301 -12.68 34.75 12.20
N SER A 302 -11.69 34.48 13.06
CA SER A 302 -11.45 35.24 14.29
C SER A 302 -10.28 36.23 14.14
N GLU A 303 -10.43 37.22 13.27
CA GLU A 303 -9.78 38.52 13.46
C GLU A 303 -10.84 39.63 13.42
N PRO A 304 -11.27 40.11 14.58
CA PRO A 304 -11.51 41.52 14.77
C PRO A 304 -10.34 42.06 15.60
N VAL A 305 -9.43 42.79 14.95
CA VAL A 305 -8.49 43.67 15.65
C VAL A 305 -9.32 44.73 16.37
N LEU A 306 -9.67 44.46 17.62
CA LEU A 306 -10.27 45.45 18.50
C LEU A 306 -9.10 46.27 19.08
N THR A 307 -8.72 47.34 18.38
CA THR A 307 -7.85 48.39 18.93
C THR A 307 -8.52 48.96 20.17
N GLY A 308 -8.05 48.53 21.35
CA GLY A 308 -8.41 49.13 22.62
C GLY A 308 -7.85 50.55 22.67
N ILE A 309 -8.69 51.54 22.46
CA ILE A 309 -8.38 52.95 22.75
C ILE A 309 -8.43 53.08 24.28
N THR A 310 -7.25 53.17 24.89
CA THR A 310 -7.07 53.60 26.27
C THR A 310 -7.55 55.05 26.39
N LYS A 311 -8.56 55.26 27.22
CA LYS A 311 -9.01 56.60 27.64
C LYS A 311 -7.90 57.20 28.51
N LEU A 312 -7.23 58.25 28.02
CA LEU A 312 -6.38 59.10 28.85
C LEU A 312 -7.31 59.98 29.70
N GLU A 313 -7.27 59.80 31.03
CA GLU A 313 -7.81 60.78 31.97
C GLU A 313 -6.78 61.91 32.11
N ILE A 314 -7.22 63.14 31.81
CA ILE A 314 -6.56 64.41 32.16
C ILE A 314 -7.44 65.07 33.22
#